data_AF-A0A1L3ZDG9-F1
#
_entry.id   AF-A0A1L3ZDG9-F1
#
_cell.length_a   1.000
_cell.length_b   1.000
_cell.length_c   1.000
_cell.angle_alpha   90.00
_cell.angle_beta   90.00
_cell.angle_gamma   90.00
#
_symmetry.space_group_name_H-M   'P 1'
#
loop_
_entity.id
_entity.type
_entity.pdbx_description
1 polymer ?
#
loop_
_entity_poly.entity_id
_entity_poly.type
_entity_poly.pdbx_seq_one_letter_code
_entity_poly.pdbx_strand_id
1 'polypeptide(L)'
;MAQFSMEIMRLTGSVLRGNQQDARLRVVFDNETESNLLMSSLVRRLYEDKDARRIGLTSAGPLFQGARTGYVYVLRSRSNRHEAQGLLKVGTTAGTVEDRIARAETQGAFLFAPVEIIETYALTGYSAKQAEQLLHIALRPFHVALKVIGPDGRSFNATEWFRTDTDTIASAVRRCFPERNSRD
;
A
#
# COMPACT_ATOMS: atom_id res chain seq x y z
N MET A 1 -10.33 18.00 -17.08
CA MET A 1 -9.62 18.48 -15.88
C MET A 1 -8.47 17.54 -15.63
N ALA A 2 -7.23 18.01 -15.74
CA ALA A 2 -6.04 17.19 -15.59
C ALA A 2 -5.87 16.82 -14.11
N GLN A 3 -5.85 15.53 -13.82
CA GLN A 3 -5.61 14.99 -12.49
C GLN A 3 -4.10 14.98 -12.24
N PHE A 4 -3.57 16.06 -11.64
CA PHE A 4 -2.16 16.13 -11.30
C PHE A 4 -1.84 15.19 -10.13
N SER A 5 -0.95 14.23 -10.37
CA SER A 5 -0.44 13.33 -9.33
C SER A 5 0.93 13.82 -8.87
N MET A 6 1.19 13.85 -7.56
CA MET A 6 2.40 14.42 -7.00
C MET A 6 2.91 13.55 -5.84
N GLU A 7 4.19 13.17 -5.90
CA GLU A 7 4.86 12.41 -4.84
C GLU A 7 5.69 13.37 -3.97
N ILE A 8 5.56 13.26 -2.64
CA ILE A 8 6.23 14.16 -1.68
C ILE A 8 7.11 13.32 -0.77
N MET A 9 8.43 13.58 -0.79
CA MET A 9 9.40 12.99 0.11
C MET A 9 10.01 14.06 1.01
N ARG A 10 10.02 13.84 2.33
CA ARG A 10 10.70 14.74 3.27
C ARG A 10 12.21 14.53 3.16
N LEU A 11 12.96 15.60 2.93
CA LEU A 11 14.43 15.57 3.00
C LEU A 11 14.86 15.66 4.46
N THR A 12 15.88 14.89 4.85
CA THR A 12 16.41 14.88 6.21
C THR A 12 17.07 16.23 6.53
N GLY A 13 16.38 17.02 7.36
CA GLY A 13 16.86 18.32 7.86
C GLY A 13 15.69 19.21 8.26
N SER A 14 15.74 19.75 9.48
CA SER A 14 14.82 20.82 9.91
C SER A 14 15.42 22.17 9.52
N VAL A 15 14.63 23.02 8.87
CA VAL A 15 15.01 24.39 8.53
C VAL A 15 14.17 25.32 9.39
N LEU A 16 14.75 26.38 9.94
CA LEU A 16 13.96 27.40 10.63
C LEU A 16 13.41 28.40 9.62
N ARG A 17 12.10 28.62 9.63
CA ARG A 17 11.44 29.69 8.87
C ARG A 17 10.86 30.68 9.87
N GLY A 18 11.58 31.77 10.11
CA GLY A 18 11.33 32.60 11.29
C GLY A 18 11.59 31.81 12.58
N ASN A 19 10.65 31.86 13.53
CA ASN A 19 10.76 31.13 14.81
C ASN A 19 10.07 29.76 14.81
N GLN A 20 9.65 29.26 13.64
CA GLN A 20 8.97 27.96 13.50
C GLN A 20 9.82 26.95 12.75
N GLN A 21 9.76 25.70 13.20
CA GLN A 21 10.45 24.58 12.57
C GLN A 21 9.72 24.19 11.26
N ASP A 22 10.46 24.18 10.16
CA ASP A 22 10.00 23.82 8.83
C ASP A 22 10.82 22.63 8.30
N ALA A 23 10.36 22.03 7.20
CA ALA A 23 11.02 20.89 6.56
C ALA A 23 11.18 21.13 5.06
N ARG A 24 12.32 20.69 4.50
CA ARG A 24 12.47 20.61 3.05
C ARG A 24 11.80 19.35 2.52
N LEU A 25 11.10 19.51 1.42
CA LEU A 25 10.41 18.47 0.68
C LEU A 25 11.01 18.38 -0.72
N ARG A 26 11.28 17.17 -1.17
CA ARG A 26 11.42 16.86 -2.60
C ARG A 26 10.04 16.49 -3.12
N VAL A 27 9.60 17.21 -4.13
CA VAL A 27 8.28 17.07 -4.74
C VAL A 27 8.50 16.63 -6.17
N VAL A 28 7.93 15.50 -6.56
CA VAL A 28 7.99 14.95 -7.93
C VAL A 28 6.60 15.07 -8.54
N PHE A 29 6.52 15.79 -9.66
CA PHE A 29 5.29 15.96 -10.44
C PHE A 29 5.12 14.81 -11.44
N ASP A 30 3.90 14.61 -11.92
CA ASP A 30 3.54 13.61 -12.92
C ASP A 30 4.25 13.78 -14.28
N ASN A 31 4.66 15.00 -14.60
CA ASN A 31 5.49 15.33 -15.74
C ASN A 31 7.01 15.13 -15.48
N GLU A 32 7.36 14.32 -14.47
CA GLU A 32 8.74 14.01 -14.05
C GLU A 32 9.56 15.22 -13.59
N THR A 33 8.92 16.39 -13.43
CA THR A 33 9.59 17.57 -12.90
C THR A 33 9.77 17.41 -11.39
N GLU A 34 10.93 17.79 -10.89
CA GLU A 34 11.20 17.81 -9.46
C GLU A 34 11.28 19.24 -8.93
N SER A 35 10.77 19.47 -7.73
CA SER A 35 10.88 20.74 -7.03
C SER A 35 11.25 20.53 -5.57
N ASN A 36 12.15 21.39 -5.09
CA ASN A 36 12.50 21.46 -3.68
C ASN A 36 11.67 22.55 -3.01
N LEU A 37 10.65 22.14 -2.26
CA LEU A 37 9.73 23.06 -1.58
C LEU A 37 9.92 23.02 -0.06
N LEU A 38 9.60 24.13 0.60
CA LEU A 38 9.36 24.10 2.04
C LEU A 38 7.97 23.52 2.31
N MET A 39 7.85 22.76 3.39
CA MET A 39 6.57 22.17 3.81
C MET A 39 5.52 23.26 4.06
N SER A 40 5.91 24.36 4.69
CA SER A 40 5.01 25.50 4.90
C SER A 40 4.49 26.12 3.58
N SER A 41 5.35 26.23 2.56
CA SER A 41 4.98 26.75 1.24
C SER A 41 4.01 25.81 0.51
N LEU A 42 4.22 24.50 0.63
CA LEU A 42 3.32 23.51 0.05
C LEU A 42 1.95 23.53 0.74
N VAL A 43 1.93 23.53 2.07
CA VAL A 43 0.69 23.59 2.87
C VAL A 43 -0.13 24.82 2.51
N ARG A 44 0.51 26.00 2.39
CA ARG A 44 -0.17 27.24 1.99
C ARG A 44 -0.84 27.13 0.61
N ARG A 45 -0.12 26.60 -0.39
CA ARG A 45 -0.68 26.40 -1.74
C ARG A 45 -1.88 25.46 -1.74
N LEU A 46 -1.84 24.39 -0.94
CA LEU A 46 -2.97 23.47 -0.78
C LEU A 46 -4.18 24.12 -0.11
N TYR A 47 -3.98 25.10 0.77
CA TYR A 47 -5.09 25.85 1.38
C TYR A 47 -5.70 26.90 0.43
N GLU A 48 -4.89 27.50 -0.44
CA GLU A 48 -5.35 28.51 -1.40
C GLU A 48 -6.11 27.88 -2.58
N ASP A 49 -5.81 26.64 -2.93
CA ASP A 49 -6.48 25.87 -3.98
C ASP A 49 -7.71 25.12 -3.44
N LYS A 50 -8.91 25.58 -3.81
CA LYS A 50 -10.20 25.02 -3.35
C LYS A 50 -10.49 23.62 -3.90
N ASP A 51 -9.83 23.23 -4.99
CA ASP A 51 -9.99 21.90 -5.61
C ASP A 51 -8.86 20.94 -5.20
N ALA A 52 -7.88 21.41 -4.43
CA ALA A 52 -6.79 20.58 -3.95
C ALA A 52 -7.30 19.46 -3.03
N ARG A 53 -6.99 18.21 -3.40
CA ARG A 53 -7.27 17.03 -2.59
C ARG A 53 -5.99 16.33 -2.23
N ARG A 54 -5.77 16.14 -0.93
CA ARG A 54 -4.67 15.31 -0.42
C ARG A 54 -5.04 13.84 -0.57
N ILE A 55 -4.49 13.18 -1.58
CA ILE A 55 -4.43 11.72 -1.66
C ILE A 55 -3.17 11.31 -0.91
N GLY A 56 -3.26 11.29 0.43
CA GLY A 56 -2.14 11.00 1.31
C GLY A 56 -2.44 9.82 2.20
N LEU A 57 -1.36 9.20 2.66
CA LEU A 57 -1.38 8.15 3.67
C LEU A 57 -1.76 8.78 5.00
N THR A 58 -3.03 8.64 5.36
CA THR A 58 -3.48 8.90 6.72
C THR A 58 -2.77 7.88 7.61
N SER A 59 -1.92 8.33 8.53
CA SER A 59 -1.54 7.50 9.68
C SER A 59 -2.83 7.15 10.41
N ALA A 60 -3.07 5.88 10.73
CA ALA A 60 -4.14 5.55 11.67
C ALA A 60 -3.87 6.38 12.94
N GLY A 61 -4.88 7.07 13.44
CA GLY A 61 -4.73 8.07 14.51
C GLY A 61 -4.10 7.50 15.81
N PRO A 62 -3.96 8.32 16.86
CA PRO A 62 -3.30 7.93 18.11
C PRO A 62 -3.79 6.60 18.72
N LEU A 63 -5.04 6.21 18.48
CA LEU A 63 -5.64 4.91 18.86
C LEU A 63 -4.89 3.67 18.37
N PHE A 64 -4.15 3.77 17.27
CA PHE A 64 -3.47 2.62 16.66
C PHE A 64 -1.97 2.60 16.95
N GLN A 65 -1.43 3.61 17.64
CA GLN A 65 -0.01 3.63 17.99
C GLN A 65 0.27 2.56 19.04
N GLY A 66 0.99 1.50 18.64
CA GLY A 66 1.47 0.43 19.53
C GLY A 66 0.59 -0.83 19.59
N ALA A 67 -0.65 -0.81 19.07
CA ALA A 67 -1.50 -1.99 19.01
C ALA A 67 -1.31 -2.77 17.70
N ARG A 68 -1.32 -4.10 17.75
CA ARG A 68 -1.40 -4.95 16.55
C ARG A 68 -2.76 -4.73 15.91
N THR A 69 -2.76 -4.25 14.68
CA THR A 69 -3.95 -3.83 13.93
C THR A 69 -4.38 -4.83 12.87
N GLY A 70 -3.55 -5.85 12.58
CA GLY A 70 -3.84 -6.87 11.60
C GLY A 70 -2.58 -7.52 11.03
N TYR A 71 -2.70 -8.01 9.80
CA TYR A 71 -1.62 -8.67 9.08
C TYR A 71 -1.59 -8.25 7.60
N VAL A 72 -0.38 -8.20 7.04
CA VAL A 72 -0.15 -8.38 5.61
C VAL A 72 0.13 -9.86 5.37
N TYR A 73 -0.48 -10.44 4.35
CA TYR A 73 -0.24 -11.82 3.95
C TYR A 73 0.25 -11.89 2.51
N VAL A 74 1.10 -12.88 2.24
CA VAL A 74 1.58 -13.24 0.91
C VAL A 74 1.15 -14.67 0.62
N LEU A 75 0.43 -14.86 -0.48
CA LEU A 75 -0.14 -16.15 -0.84
C LEU A 75 0.31 -16.60 -2.22
N ARG A 76 0.32 -17.92 -2.41
CA ARG A 76 0.42 -18.56 -3.72
C ARG A 76 -0.89 -19.27 -4.05
N SER A 77 -1.38 -19.12 -5.29
CA SER A 77 -2.53 -19.90 -5.75
C SER A 77 -2.15 -21.37 -5.94
N ARG A 78 -3.05 -22.29 -5.57
CA ARG A 78 -2.98 -23.71 -5.94
C ARG A 78 -3.83 -24.03 -7.18
N SER A 79 -4.23 -23.00 -7.93
CA SER A 79 -4.93 -23.17 -9.21
C SER A 79 -4.01 -23.80 -10.26
N ASN A 80 -4.60 -24.61 -11.16
CA ASN A 80 -3.93 -25.15 -12.34
C ASN A 80 -3.86 -24.16 -13.52
N ARG A 81 -4.41 -22.94 -13.37
CA ARG A 81 -4.42 -21.92 -14.43
C ARG A 81 -3.00 -21.41 -14.70
N HIS A 82 -2.56 -21.51 -15.95
CA HIS A 82 -1.24 -21.02 -16.38
C HIS A 82 -1.05 -19.52 -16.06
N GLU A 83 -2.10 -18.71 -16.21
CA GLU A 83 -2.06 -17.27 -15.93
C GLU A 83 -1.75 -16.94 -14.46
N ALA A 84 -2.06 -17.85 -13.53
CA ALA A 84 -1.80 -17.69 -12.10
C ALA A 84 -0.41 -18.20 -11.67
N GLN A 85 0.30 -18.92 -12.55
CA GLN A 85 1.59 -19.49 -12.22
C GLN A 85 2.65 -18.40 -12.02
N GLY A 86 3.46 -18.57 -10.98
CA GLY A 86 4.52 -17.60 -10.63
C GLY A 86 4.00 -16.25 -10.12
N LEU A 87 2.71 -16.13 -9.82
CA LEU A 87 2.15 -14.93 -9.20
C LEU A 87 2.01 -15.09 -7.69
N LEU A 88 2.25 -13.99 -7.00
CA LEU A 88 2.03 -13.85 -5.56
C LEU A 88 0.86 -12.91 -5.33
N LYS A 89 -0.07 -13.31 -4.46
CA LYS A 89 -1.12 -12.43 -3.97
C LYS A 89 -0.65 -11.75 -2.71
N VAL A 90 -0.76 -10.42 -2.66
CA VAL A 90 -0.48 -9.63 -1.45
C VAL A 90 -1.76 -8.95 -1.00
N GLY A 91 -2.15 -9.16 0.25
CA GLY A 91 -3.35 -8.53 0.80
C GLY A 91 -3.21 -8.27 2.29
N THR A 92 -4.24 -7.64 2.86
CA THR A 92 -4.27 -7.31 4.29
C THR A 92 -5.55 -7.79 4.95
N THR A 93 -5.51 -7.95 6.27
CA THR A 93 -6.67 -8.30 7.10
C THR A 93 -6.51 -7.70 8.49
N ALA A 94 -7.61 -7.33 9.14
CA ALA A 94 -7.61 -6.93 10.55
C ALA A 94 -7.71 -8.14 11.51
N GLY A 95 -8.25 -9.26 11.03
CA GLY A 95 -8.35 -10.53 11.76
C GLY A 95 -7.15 -11.45 11.48
N THR A 96 -7.34 -12.76 11.62
CA THR A 96 -6.31 -13.74 11.26
C THR A 96 -6.22 -13.92 9.74
N VAL A 97 -5.09 -14.43 9.26
CA VAL A 97 -4.90 -14.71 7.82
C VAL A 97 -5.72 -15.94 7.45
N GLU A 98 -5.76 -16.93 8.32
CA GLU A 98 -6.47 -18.19 8.21
C GLU A 98 -7.98 -17.95 7.99
N ASP A 99 -8.61 -17.10 8.79
CA ASP A 99 -10.02 -16.75 8.64
C ASP A 99 -10.30 -16.04 7.31
N ARG A 100 -9.37 -15.19 6.86
CA ARG A 100 -9.51 -14.45 5.60
C ARG A 100 -9.49 -15.40 4.39
N ILE A 101 -8.70 -16.45 4.45
CA ILE A 101 -8.50 -17.41 3.35
C ILE A 101 -9.35 -18.69 3.46
N ALA A 102 -10.10 -18.88 4.53
CA ALA A 102 -10.85 -20.12 4.83
C ALA A 102 -11.83 -20.56 3.72
N ARG A 103 -12.25 -19.65 2.84
CA ARG A 103 -13.14 -19.94 1.69
C ARG A 103 -12.56 -19.38 0.39
N ALA A 104 -11.25 -19.52 0.20
CA ALA A 104 -10.55 -18.97 -0.95
C ALA A 104 -11.09 -19.53 -2.29
N GLU A 105 -11.41 -20.82 -2.32
CA GLU A 105 -11.92 -21.53 -3.48
C GLU A 105 -13.29 -21.01 -3.96
N THR A 106 -14.04 -20.30 -3.13
CA THR A 106 -15.33 -19.70 -3.51
C THR A 106 -15.25 -18.20 -3.80
N GLN A 107 -14.06 -17.60 -3.75
CA GLN A 107 -13.87 -16.16 -3.79
C GLN A 107 -13.04 -15.74 -5.02
N GLY A 108 -13.58 -14.81 -5.81
CA GLY A 108 -12.90 -14.30 -7.01
C GLY A 108 -11.55 -13.62 -6.72
N ALA A 109 -11.41 -13.01 -5.53
CA ALA A 109 -10.15 -12.41 -5.07
C ALA A 109 -8.99 -13.42 -4.94
N PHE A 110 -9.32 -14.71 -4.79
CA PHE A 110 -8.40 -15.85 -4.73
C PHE A 110 -8.51 -16.76 -5.95
N LEU A 111 -9.05 -16.25 -7.06
CA LEU A 111 -9.17 -16.93 -8.35
C LEU A 111 -10.02 -18.21 -8.29
N PHE A 112 -10.92 -18.32 -7.31
CA PHE A 112 -11.73 -19.53 -7.07
C PHE A 112 -10.87 -20.79 -6.91
N ALA A 113 -9.73 -20.67 -6.24
CA ALA A 113 -8.83 -21.78 -5.96
C ALA A 113 -8.32 -21.73 -4.52
N PRO A 114 -7.92 -22.88 -3.95
CA PRO A 114 -7.18 -22.90 -2.68
C PRO A 114 -5.88 -22.09 -2.79
N VAL A 115 -5.41 -21.60 -1.65
CA VAL A 115 -4.21 -20.79 -1.54
C VAL A 115 -3.30 -21.32 -0.45
N GLU A 116 -2.02 -21.03 -0.57
CA GLU A 116 -0.99 -21.35 0.42
C GLU A 116 -0.42 -20.06 1.00
N ILE A 117 -0.28 -20.00 2.33
CA ILE A 117 0.41 -18.90 3.00
C ILE A 117 1.90 -19.10 2.81
N ILE A 118 2.54 -18.13 2.16
CA ILE A 118 3.99 -18.11 1.95
C ILE A 118 4.65 -17.28 3.05
N GLU A 119 4.11 -16.10 3.34
CA GLU A 119 4.61 -15.20 4.39
C GLU A 119 3.47 -14.43 5.05
N THR A 120 3.71 -13.96 6.27
CA THR A 120 2.79 -13.12 7.04
C THR A 120 3.58 -12.10 7.86
N TYR A 121 3.12 -10.86 7.83
CA TYR A 121 3.74 -9.73 8.53
C TYR A 121 2.71 -9.07 9.43
N ALA A 122 3.06 -8.85 10.71
CA ALA A 122 2.18 -8.14 11.63
C ALA A 122 2.10 -6.64 11.25
N LEU A 123 0.89 -6.09 11.29
CA LEU A 123 0.66 -4.65 11.15
C LEU A 123 0.45 -4.03 12.54
N THR A 124 1.10 -2.88 12.75
CA THR A 124 0.97 -2.05 13.95
C THR A 124 0.89 -0.59 13.53
N GLY A 125 -0.05 0.20 14.04
CA GLY A 125 -0.15 1.62 13.67
C GLY A 125 -0.82 1.92 12.33
N TYR A 126 -1.32 0.90 11.61
CA TYR A 126 -1.98 1.06 10.31
C TYR A 126 -3.26 0.23 10.25
N SER A 127 -4.37 0.79 9.78
CA SER A 127 -5.52 -0.05 9.43
C SER A 127 -5.18 -0.95 8.23
N ALA A 128 -5.83 -2.11 8.13
CA ALA A 128 -5.67 -3.03 7.00
C ALA A 128 -5.87 -2.31 5.65
N LYS A 129 -6.88 -1.44 5.55
CA LYS A 129 -7.18 -0.65 4.35
C LYS A 129 -6.05 0.32 3.98
N GLN A 130 -5.46 1.02 4.95
CA GLN A 130 -4.32 1.91 4.70
C GLN A 130 -3.08 1.12 4.26
N ALA A 131 -2.84 -0.02 4.90
CA ALA A 131 -1.73 -0.89 4.56
C ALA A 131 -1.89 -1.48 3.14
N GLU A 132 -3.10 -1.86 2.75
CA GLU A 132 -3.41 -2.31 1.40
C GLU A 132 -3.07 -1.22 0.38
N GLN A 133 -3.57 0.01 0.57
CA GLN A 133 -3.29 1.12 -0.35
C GLN A 133 -1.79 1.38 -0.51
N LEU A 134 -1.03 1.31 0.58
CA LEU A 134 0.44 1.46 0.57
C LEU A 134 1.13 0.41 -0.30
N LEU A 135 0.80 -0.85 -0.05
CA LEU A 135 1.42 -1.97 -0.73
C LEU A 135 1.04 -2.00 -2.20
N HIS A 136 -0.22 -1.68 -2.53
CA HIS A 136 -0.68 -1.56 -3.90
C HIS A 136 0.11 -0.51 -4.69
N ILE A 137 0.40 0.65 -4.08
CA ILE A 137 1.24 1.67 -4.70
C ILE A 137 2.68 1.17 -4.86
N ALA A 138 3.25 0.61 -3.79
CA ALA A 138 4.65 0.16 -3.79
C ALA A 138 4.92 -1.00 -4.76
N LEU A 139 3.95 -1.90 -4.95
CA LEU A 139 4.05 -3.08 -5.80
C LEU A 139 3.43 -2.89 -7.19
N ARG A 140 2.89 -1.69 -7.48
CA ARG A 140 2.28 -1.37 -8.78
C ARG A 140 3.12 -1.76 -10.01
N PRO A 141 4.46 -1.60 -10.02
CA PRO A 141 5.29 -2.02 -11.16
C PRO A 141 5.21 -3.52 -11.48
N PHE A 142 4.86 -4.36 -10.50
CA PHE A 142 4.77 -5.81 -10.63
C PHE A 142 3.32 -6.30 -10.80
N HIS A 143 2.34 -5.40 -10.80
CA HIS A 143 0.92 -5.75 -10.78
C HIS A 143 0.49 -6.47 -12.07
N VAL A 144 -0.26 -7.56 -11.89
CA VAL A 144 -0.87 -8.33 -12.96
C VAL A 144 -2.38 -8.34 -12.75
N ALA A 145 -3.12 -7.72 -13.67
CA ALA A 145 -4.57 -7.78 -13.67
C ALA A 145 -5.03 -9.14 -14.22
N LEU A 146 -5.75 -9.90 -13.40
CA LEU A 146 -6.36 -11.17 -13.82
C LEU A 146 -7.87 -11.02 -13.92
N LYS A 147 -8.45 -11.51 -15.01
CA LYS A 147 -9.89 -11.63 -15.17
C LYS A 147 -10.29 -13.08 -15.01
N VAL A 148 -11.16 -13.36 -14.05
CA VAL A 148 -11.65 -14.72 -13.78
C VAL A 148 -13.15 -14.78 -13.92
N ILE A 149 -13.64 -15.93 -14.37
CA ILE A 149 -15.07 -16.24 -14.41
C ILE A 149 -15.36 -17.16 -13.23
N GLY A 150 -16.36 -16.78 -12.43
CA GLY A 150 -16.84 -17.56 -11.29
C GLY A 150 -17.76 -18.70 -11.72
N PRO A 151 -18.05 -19.64 -10.81
CA PRO A 151 -18.98 -20.75 -11.08
C PRO A 151 -20.39 -20.30 -11.48
N ASP A 152 -20.78 -19.08 -11.08
CA ASP A 152 -22.05 -18.44 -11.42
C ASP A 152 -22.02 -17.71 -12.78
N GLY A 153 -20.92 -17.81 -13.53
CA GLY A 153 -20.71 -17.14 -14.82
C GLY A 153 -20.36 -15.66 -14.71
N ARG A 154 -20.27 -15.09 -13.50
CA ARG A 154 -19.88 -13.68 -13.33
C ARG A 154 -18.39 -13.49 -13.49
N SER A 155 -18.00 -12.36 -14.07
CA SER A 155 -16.59 -12.00 -14.23
C SER A 155 -16.11 -11.13 -13.06
N PHE A 156 -14.93 -11.45 -12.55
CA PHE A 156 -14.26 -10.74 -11.46
C PHE A 156 -12.85 -10.33 -11.90
N ASN A 157 -12.43 -9.14 -11.51
CA ASN A 157 -11.06 -8.66 -11.68
C ASN A 157 -10.31 -8.86 -10.37
N ALA A 158 -9.25 -9.66 -10.39
CA ALA A 158 -8.36 -9.83 -9.25
C ALA A 158 -7.15 -8.91 -9.45
N THR A 159 -7.07 -7.85 -8.64
CA THR A 159 -6.11 -6.73 -8.78
C THR A 159 -5.00 -6.75 -7.74
N GLU A 160 -4.89 -7.83 -6.98
CA GLU A 160 -3.93 -7.95 -5.88
C GLU A 160 -2.89 -9.03 -6.16
N TRP A 161 -2.60 -9.29 -7.43
CA TRP A 161 -1.66 -10.29 -7.89
C TRP A 161 -0.46 -9.63 -8.54
N PHE A 162 0.73 -10.12 -8.20
CA PHE A 162 2.00 -9.51 -8.56
C PHE A 162 2.96 -10.56 -9.11
N ARG A 163 3.67 -10.23 -10.19
CA ARG A 163 4.74 -11.05 -10.77
C ARG A 163 6.08 -10.61 -10.22
N THR A 164 6.45 -11.18 -9.08
CA THR A 164 7.68 -10.87 -8.34
C THR A 164 7.98 -11.99 -7.34
N ASP A 165 9.09 -11.86 -6.60
CA ASP A 165 9.50 -12.79 -5.55
C ASP A 165 9.15 -12.28 -4.14
N THR A 166 9.35 -13.14 -3.14
CA THR A 166 9.10 -12.82 -1.74
C THR A 166 10.05 -11.74 -1.21
N ASP A 167 11.29 -11.69 -1.67
CA ASP A 167 12.28 -10.69 -1.23
C ASP A 167 11.89 -9.26 -1.64
N THR A 168 11.33 -9.10 -2.84
CA THR A 168 10.79 -7.83 -3.32
C THR A 168 9.58 -7.40 -2.49
N ILE A 169 8.68 -8.34 -2.16
CA ILE A 169 7.52 -8.05 -1.31
C ILE A 169 7.96 -7.69 0.11
N ALA A 170 8.87 -8.46 0.71
CA ALA A 170 9.44 -8.18 2.02
C ALA A 170 10.07 -6.78 2.08
N SER A 171 10.77 -6.40 1.02
CA SER A 171 11.38 -5.07 0.89
C SER A 171 10.33 -3.96 0.76
N ALA A 172 9.26 -4.18 -0.01
CA ALA A 172 8.13 -3.25 -0.07
C ALA A 172 7.42 -3.09 1.27
N VAL A 173 7.16 -4.20 1.98
CA VAL A 173 6.57 -4.20 3.32
C VAL A 173 7.42 -3.40 4.29
N ARG A 174 8.74 -3.65 4.35
CA ARG A 174 9.67 -2.88 5.22
C ARG A 174 9.71 -1.39 4.89
N ARG A 175 9.63 -1.03 3.60
CA ARG A 175 9.61 0.38 3.17
C ARG A 175 8.30 1.08 3.55
N CYS A 176 7.17 0.38 3.44
CA CYS A 176 5.84 0.92 3.76
C CYS A 176 5.57 0.98 5.26
N PHE A 177 6.09 0.01 6.03
CA PHE A 177 5.85 -0.16 7.46
C PHE A 177 7.18 -0.34 8.19
N PRO A 178 8.02 0.69 8.28
CA PRO A 178 9.26 0.61 9.03
C PRO A 178 8.94 0.39 10.51
N GLU A 179 9.64 -0.54 11.15
CA GLU A 179 9.57 -0.70 12.60
C GLU A 179 9.99 0.64 13.23
N ARG A 180 9.07 1.25 13.98
CA ARG A 180 9.43 2.40 14.81
C ARG A 180 10.19 1.84 15.99
N ASN A 181 11.52 1.88 15.93
CA ASN A 181 12.32 1.77 17.14
C ASN A 181 11.84 2.88 18.08
N SER A 182 11.20 2.50 19.18
CA SER A 182 11.05 3.32 20.36
C SER A 182 12.46 3.70 20.80
N ARG A 183 12.89 4.91 20.41
CA ARG A 183 13.98 5.58 21.09
C ARG A 183 13.39 6.05 22.41
N ASP A 184 13.65 5.27 23.45
CA ASP A 184 13.72 5.79 24.82
C ASP A 184 14.97 6.69 24.96
#